data_AF-A0A0P4REG9-F1
#
_entry.id   AF-A0A0P4REG9-F1
#
_cell.length_a   1.000
_cell.length_b   1.000
_cell.length_c   1.000
_cell.angle_alpha   90.00
_cell.angle_beta   90.00
_cell.angle_gamma   90.00
#
_symmetry.space_group_name_H-M   'P 1'
#
loop_
_entity.id
_entity.type
_entity.pdbx_description
1 polymer ?
#
loop_
_entity_poly.entity_id
_entity_poly.type
_entity_poly.pdbx_seq_one_letter_code
_entity_poly.pdbx_strand_id
1 'polypeptide(L)'
;MAYKRKVRNVRGALAVVIAIPGSGLVVGIYLSFVEAVRGNGVAAWWLATEVAALSVIIGLILWLRYRRDRQISIVIMLLAAVLAWLWGQHLWDAISSTVLPQYEGLKPAERAQAVGQYRLAVVQSCAAAGGVIALLYTARNYRLIRRGQVTDRLSKALESLESEEEFVRLGGVIALQQIIQDAPAQAEHVTHIVRTFIRRQAPKAGQPSPRSTKAAASGLRRPRLQSPSGPQRPAADVQAALTALNTRHAKLYSSRIDLSGYHLAGSHMARQILSRAQLSRAVLTESVLDHAVLKRAVLVDCDLRRVWAVHSRCYKAEMCGADLREAVFVRADMVACDLADADLRNANLSESDLQLAFLCGGRLSGARLVSTDLSQADLTDVEAGEEPVCFDGSFLNEARLKNAVLRNASFIGAKLRNADLTDADLTGADLTGADLRMAKGLTVEQLRAAGSIEKTRLDPSLREEWQRSAHEAMTKVQST
;
A
#
# COMPACT_ATOMS: atom_id res chain seq x y z
N MET A 1 23.20 -59.39 41.85
CA MET A 1 23.02 -59.02 40.42
C MET A 1 21.84 -59.71 39.73
N ALA A 2 21.44 -60.94 40.09
CA ALA A 2 20.32 -61.66 39.43
C ALA A 2 18.91 -61.11 39.73
N TYR A 3 18.69 -60.51 40.91
CA TYR A 3 17.39 -59.96 41.32
C TYR A 3 16.99 -58.69 40.54
N LYS A 4 17.95 -57.80 40.25
CA LYS A 4 17.73 -56.57 39.45
C LYS A 4 17.42 -56.85 37.97
N ARG A 5 17.86 -57.99 37.41
CA ARG A 5 17.52 -58.41 36.04
C ARG A 5 16.08 -58.93 35.95
N LYS A 6 15.61 -59.68 36.95
CA LYS A 6 14.20 -60.13 37.02
C LYS A 6 13.23 -58.96 37.16
N VAL A 7 13.52 -57.95 37.99
CA VAL A 7 12.63 -56.79 38.15
C VAL A 7 12.54 -55.93 36.87
N ARG A 8 13.64 -55.82 36.10
CA ARG A 8 13.64 -55.09 34.82
C ARG A 8 12.90 -55.84 33.72
N ASN A 9 13.01 -57.17 33.68
CA ASN A 9 12.24 -58.02 32.75
C ASN A 9 10.75 -58.06 33.13
N VAL A 10 10.42 -58.04 34.42
CA VAL A 10 9.02 -57.94 34.88
C VAL A 10 8.44 -56.57 34.58
N ARG A 11 9.19 -55.47 34.76
CA ARG A 11 8.74 -54.12 34.35
C ARG A 11 8.62 -53.97 32.83
N GLY A 12 9.52 -54.58 32.06
CA GLY A 12 9.43 -54.63 30.60
C GLY A 12 8.23 -55.45 30.12
N ALA A 13 7.98 -56.61 30.74
CA ALA A 13 6.79 -57.41 30.47
C ALA A 13 5.49 -56.70 30.89
N LEU A 14 5.48 -56.00 32.04
CA LEU A 14 4.33 -55.21 32.48
C LEU A 14 4.06 -54.03 31.53
N ALA A 15 5.11 -53.38 31.02
CA ALA A 15 5.00 -52.31 30.04
C ALA A 15 4.47 -52.80 28.68
N VAL A 16 4.87 -54.01 28.25
CA VAL A 16 4.34 -54.65 27.03
C VAL A 16 2.91 -55.11 27.21
N VAL A 17 2.56 -55.64 28.39
CA VAL A 17 1.17 -55.96 28.76
C VAL A 17 0.37 -54.66 28.68
N ILE A 18 0.71 -53.60 29.41
CA ILE A 18 -0.01 -52.31 29.40
C ILE A 18 -0.06 -51.65 28.00
N ALA A 19 0.88 -51.95 27.10
CA ALA A 19 0.90 -51.41 25.73
C ALA A 19 -0.01 -52.14 24.72
N ILE A 20 -0.52 -53.34 25.04
CA ILE A 20 -1.48 -54.05 24.19
C ILE A 20 -2.90 -53.70 24.67
N PRO A 21 -3.74 -53.04 23.85
CA PRO A 21 -5.12 -52.76 24.21
C PRO A 21 -5.83 -54.08 24.53
N GLY A 22 -6.35 -54.22 25.75
CA GLY A 22 -7.08 -55.41 26.21
C GLY A 22 -6.38 -56.25 27.28
N SER A 23 -5.08 -56.07 27.50
CA SER A 23 -4.35 -56.83 28.53
C SER A 23 -4.75 -56.48 29.98
N GLY A 24 -4.98 -55.19 30.26
CA GLY A 24 -5.50 -54.72 31.54
C GLY A 24 -6.95 -55.18 31.79
N LEU A 25 -7.70 -55.40 30.70
CA LEU A 25 -9.05 -55.97 30.72
C LEU A 25 -9.00 -57.44 31.18
N VAL A 26 -8.05 -58.21 30.63
CA VAL A 26 -7.82 -59.62 31.02
C VAL A 26 -7.34 -59.73 32.47
N VAL A 27 -6.42 -58.88 32.90
CA VAL A 27 -5.92 -58.87 34.30
C VAL A 27 -7.03 -58.45 35.27
N GLY A 28 -7.85 -57.46 34.90
CA GLY A 28 -8.96 -56.99 35.72
C GLY A 28 -10.11 -58.00 35.82
N ILE A 29 -10.46 -58.69 34.73
CA ILE A 29 -11.42 -59.81 34.73
C ILE A 29 -10.88 -60.95 35.61
N TYR A 30 -9.59 -61.26 35.53
CA TYR A 30 -8.97 -62.29 36.35
C TYR A 30 -9.00 -61.94 37.84
N LEU A 31 -8.69 -60.70 38.22
CA LEU A 31 -8.76 -60.24 39.61
C LEU A 31 -10.20 -60.23 40.15
N SER A 32 -11.16 -59.81 39.32
CA SER A 32 -12.60 -59.89 39.65
C SER A 32 -13.04 -61.34 39.90
N PHE A 33 -12.61 -62.27 39.03
CA PHE A 33 -12.89 -63.70 39.19
C PHE A 33 -12.27 -64.27 40.48
N VAL A 34 -11.05 -63.87 40.82
CA VAL A 34 -10.37 -64.31 42.05
C VAL A 34 -11.08 -63.80 43.31
N GLU A 35 -11.53 -62.55 43.34
CA GLU A 35 -12.34 -61.99 44.44
C GLU A 35 -13.71 -62.68 44.55
N ALA A 36 -14.33 -63.05 43.42
CA ALA A 36 -15.61 -63.77 43.41
C ALA A 36 -15.48 -65.16 44.03
N VAL A 37 -14.40 -65.87 43.71
CA VAL A 37 -14.09 -67.20 44.28
C VAL A 37 -13.74 -67.11 45.77
N ARG A 38 -13.24 -65.97 46.25
CA ARG A 38 -12.97 -65.72 47.68
C ARG A 38 -14.20 -65.33 48.50
N GLY A 39 -15.40 -65.35 47.90
CA GLY A 39 -16.66 -65.10 48.59
C GLY A 39 -17.00 -63.62 48.77
N ASN A 40 -16.20 -62.70 48.22
CA ASN A 40 -16.38 -61.27 48.36
C ASN A 40 -17.08 -60.69 47.12
N GLY A 41 -18.31 -61.16 46.87
CA GLY A 41 -19.04 -60.91 45.62
C GLY A 41 -19.22 -59.43 45.27
N VAL A 42 -19.25 -58.55 46.28
CA VAL A 42 -19.36 -57.10 46.08
C VAL A 42 -18.07 -56.53 45.48
N ALA A 43 -16.89 -56.89 46.02
CA ALA A 43 -15.60 -56.42 45.52
C ALA A 43 -15.29 -56.94 44.10
N ALA A 44 -15.68 -58.20 43.84
CA ALA A 44 -15.57 -58.80 42.52
C ALA A 44 -16.41 -58.08 41.46
N TRP A 45 -17.68 -57.80 41.79
CA TRP A 45 -18.57 -57.07 40.90
C TRP A 45 -18.07 -55.64 40.65
N TRP A 46 -17.56 -54.98 41.69
CA TRP A 46 -17.00 -53.64 41.61
C TRP A 46 -15.78 -53.55 40.69
N LEU A 47 -14.79 -54.44 40.87
CA LEU A 47 -13.60 -54.54 40.01
C LEU A 47 -13.95 -54.83 38.55
N ALA A 48 -14.96 -55.67 38.30
CA ALA A 48 -15.43 -55.93 36.93
C ALA A 48 -15.97 -54.66 36.27
N THR A 49 -16.76 -53.86 37.00
CA THR A 49 -17.34 -52.63 36.47
C THR A 49 -16.30 -51.55 36.18
N GLU A 50 -15.31 -51.36 37.05
CA GLU A 50 -14.23 -50.39 36.80
C GLU A 50 -13.36 -50.77 35.59
N VAL A 51 -13.02 -52.05 35.47
CA VAL A 51 -12.18 -52.56 34.38
C VAL A 51 -12.93 -52.47 33.05
N ALA A 52 -14.23 -52.79 33.03
CA ALA A 52 -15.08 -52.62 31.86
C ALA A 52 -15.19 -51.13 31.45
N ALA A 53 -15.34 -50.23 32.42
CA ALA A 53 -15.40 -48.80 32.13
C ALA A 53 -14.08 -48.24 31.58
N LEU A 54 -12.95 -48.58 32.20
CA LEU A 54 -11.61 -48.14 31.75
C LEU A 54 -11.26 -48.66 30.35
N SER A 55 -11.66 -49.90 30.04
CA SER A 55 -11.42 -50.47 28.72
C SER A 55 -12.28 -49.84 27.63
N VAL A 56 -13.54 -49.51 27.92
CA VAL A 56 -14.39 -48.71 27.02
C VAL A 56 -13.77 -47.33 26.79
N ILE A 57 -13.29 -46.67 27.84
CA ILE A 57 -12.63 -45.36 27.78
C ILE A 57 -11.36 -45.41 26.89
N ILE A 58 -10.48 -46.37 27.12
CA ILE A 58 -9.23 -46.53 26.36
C ILE A 58 -9.52 -46.87 24.90
N GLY A 59 -10.50 -47.75 24.65
CA GLY A 59 -10.96 -48.08 23.30
C GLY A 59 -11.49 -46.84 22.56
N LEU A 60 -12.26 -46.00 23.26
CA LEU A 60 -12.74 -44.72 22.74
C LEU A 60 -11.58 -43.77 22.40
N ILE A 61 -10.59 -43.61 23.29
CA ILE A 61 -9.43 -42.73 23.08
C ILE A 61 -8.60 -43.17 21.87
N LEU A 62 -8.41 -44.48 21.68
CA LEU A 62 -7.70 -45.02 20.52
C LEU A 62 -8.50 -44.85 19.23
N TRP A 63 -9.81 -45.04 19.26
CA TRP A 63 -10.71 -44.77 18.14
C TRP A 63 -10.71 -43.28 17.75
N LEU A 64 -10.67 -42.39 18.74
CA LEU A 64 -10.58 -40.94 18.57
C LEU A 64 -9.27 -40.46 17.94
N ARG A 65 -8.16 -41.18 18.15
CA ARG A 65 -6.85 -40.83 17.57
C ARG A 65 -6.82 -40.98 16.04
N TYR A 66 -7.79 -41.69 15.44
CA TYR A 66 -7.77 -42.06 14.03
C TYR A 66 -8.85 -41.37 13.17
N ARG A 67 -9.84 -40.67 13.76
CA ARG A 67 -10.97 -40.08 13.01
C ARG A 67 -11.05 -38.57 13.21
N ARG A 68 -11.00 -37.79 12.12
CA ARG A 68 -10.70 -36.34 12.11
C ARG A 68 -11.92 -35.40 12.19
N ASP A 69 -13.12 -35.91 12.49
CA ASP A 69 -14.37 -35.16 12.37
C ASP A 69 -15.19 -35.01 13.66
N ARG A 70 -16.18 -34.10 13.61
CA ARG A 70 -17.14 -33.63 14.66
C ARG A 70 -17.62 -34.65 15.70
N GLN A 71 -17.53 -35.94 15.44
CA GLN A 71 -17.84 -36.99 16.42
C GLN A 71 -16.86 -37.06 17.59
N ILE A 72 -15.65 -36.49 17.46
CA ILE A 72 -14.69 -36.38 18.57
C ILE A 72 -15.30 -35.64 19.77
N SER A 73 -16.04 -34.56 19.53
CA SER A 73 -16.62 -33.74 20.60
C SER A 73 -17.74 -34.46 21.37
N ILE A 74 -18.56 -35.26 20.67
CA ILE A 74 -19.64 -36.06 21.29
C ILE A 74 -19.04 -37.13 22.19
N VAL A 75 -17.99 -37.77 21.71
CA VAL A 75 -17.31 -38.85 22.43
C VAL A 75 -16.52 -38.31 23.62
N ILE A 76 -15.85 -37.16 23.51
CA ILE A 76 -15.22 -36.49 24.67
C ILE A 76 -16.28 -36.12 25.72
N MET A 77 -17.45 -35.63 25.30
CA MET A 77 -18.55 -35.35 26.23
C MET A 77 -19.04 -36.60 26.95
N LEU A 78 -19.25 -37.71 26.21
CA LEU A 78 -19.65 -38.99 26.80
C LEU A 78 -18.60 -39.51 27.78
N LEU A 79 -17.33 -39.40 27.42
CA LEU A 79 -16.20 -39.86 28.24
C LEU A 79 -16.04 -39.00 29.50
N ALA A 80 -16.24 -37.68 29.39
CA ALA A 80 -16.31 -36.78 30.53
C ALA A 80 -17.51 -37.06 31.44
N ALA A 81 -18.68 -37.38 30.87
CA ALA A 81 -19.86 -37.77 31.64
C ALA A 81 -19.65 -39.10 32.38
N VAL A 82 -19.00 -40.08 31.75
CA VAL A 82 -18.62 -41.37 32.37
C VAL A 82 -17.59 -41.16 33.47
N LEU A 83 -16.56 -40.32 33.25
CA LEU A 83 -15.58 -39.97 34.28
C LEU A 83 -16.23 -39.23 35.45
N ALA A 84 -17.14 -38.29 35.18
CA ALA A 84 -17.91 -37.61 36.21
C ALA A 84 -18.81 -38.59 37.00
N TRP A 85 -19.37 -39.60 36.35
CA TRP A 85 -20.17 -40.63 37.01
C TRP A 85 -19.33 -41.56 37.88
N LEU A 86 -18.19 -42.04 37.37
CA LEU A 86 -17.31 -42.97 38.07
C LEU A 86 -16.53 -42.30 39.21
N TRP A 87 -15.98 -41.11 38.96
CA TRP A 87 -15.07 -40.44 39.88
C TRP A 87 -15.73 -39.27 40.63
N GLY A 88 -16.93 -38.85 40.25
CA GLY A 88 -17.61 -37.72 40.88
C GLY A 88 -17.91 -37.94 42.35
N GLN A 89 -18.29 -39.16 42.74
CA GLN A 89 -18.48 -39.49 44.16
C GLN A 89 -17.17 -39.49 44.94
N HIS A 90 -16.10 -40.09 44.41
CA HIS A 90 -14.80 -40.09 45.10
C HIS A 90 -14.14 -38.72 45.18
N LEU A 91 -14.26 -37.90 44.12
CA LEU A 91 -13.82 -36.51 44.14
C LEU A 91 -14.62 -35.71 45.17
N TRP A 92 -15.93 -35.98 45.27
CA TRP A 92 -16.79 -35.38 46.27
C TRP A 92 -16.43 -35.83 47.69
N ASP A 93 -16.13 -37.10 47.90
CA ASP A 93 -15.70 -37.63 49.20
C ASP A 93 -14.33 -37.04 49.60
N ALA A 94 -13.40 -36.88 48.65
CA ALA A 94 -12.12 -36.21 48.88
C ALA A 94 -12.29 -34.73 49.23
N ILE A 95 -13.08 -33.97 48.46
CA ILE A 95 -13.36 -32.55 48.74
C ILE A 95 -14.11 -32.40 50.06
N SER A 96 -15.12 -33.22 50.29
CA SER A 96 -15.93 -33.17 51.50
C SER A 96 -15.13 -33.57 52.73
N SER A 97 -14.18 -34.50 52.64
CA SER A 97 -13.28 -34.83 53.77
C SER A 97 -12.41 -33.65 54.23
N THR A 98 -12.11 -32.71 53.33
CA THR A 98 -11.36 -31.48 53.66
C THR A 98 -12.23 -30.32 54.16
N VAL A 99 -13.52 -30.29 53.78
CA VAL A 99 -14.44 -29.18 54.05
C VAL A 99 -15.42 -29.48 55.19
N LEU A 100 -15.89 -30.73 55.31
CA LEU A 100 -16.83 -31.20 56.35
C LEU A 100 -16.36 -31.02 57.80
N PRO A 101 -15.05 -31.05 58.15
CA PRO A 101 -14.60 -30.81 59.53
C PRO A 101 -14.94 -29.41 60.05
N GLN A 102 -15.10 -28.42 59.16
CA GLN A 102 -15.44 -27.03 59.55
C GLN A 102 -16.92 -26.85 59.94
N TYR A 103 -17.78 -27.84 59.69
CA TYR A 103 -19.23 -27.78 59.91
C TYR A 103 -19.73 -28.75 60.99
N GLU A 104 -18.85 -29.34 61.80
CA GLU A 104 -19.21 -30.35 62.82
C GLU A 104 -20.00 -29.80 64.01
N GLY A 105 -19.96 -28.49 64.27
CA GLY A 105 -20.68 -27.83 65.37
C GLY A 105 -22.12 -27.40 65.07
N LEU A 106 -22.64 -27.62 63.86
CA LEU A 106 -23.96 -27.16 63.41
C LEU A 106 -25.04 -28.23 63.58
N LYS A 107 -26.29 -27.80 63.77
CA LYS A 107 -27.44 -28.72 63.85
C LYS A 107 -27.57 -29.53 62.54
N PRO A 108 -28.08 -30.78 62.58
CA PRO A 108 -28.13 -31.66 61.41
C PRO A 108 -28.79 -31.05 60.17
N ALA A 109 -29.84 -30.22 60.37
CA ALA A 109 -30.55 -29.53 59.30
C ALA A 109 -29.71 -28.41 58.66
N GLU A 110 -29.03 -27.60 59.47
CA GLU A 110 -28.18 -26.48 59.01
C GLU A 110 -26.94 -27.00 58.25
N ARG A 111 -26.36 -28.13 58.71
CA ARG A 111 -25.24 -28.80 58.03
C ARG A 111 -25.64 -29.32 56.64
N ALA A 112 -26.82 -29.91 56.50
CA ALA A 112 -27.31 -30.40 55.21
C ALA A 112 -27.52 -29.24 54.21
N GLN A 113 -28.04 -28.11 54.68
CA GLN A 113 -28.25 -26.92 53.85
C GLN A 113 -26.92 -26.28 53.40
N ALA A 114 -25.95 -26.13 54.30
CA ALA A 114 -24.62 -25.58 53.98
C ALA A 114 -23.86 -26.45 52.98
N VAL A 115 -23.89 -27.78 53.16
CA VAL A 115 -23.32 -28.74 52.19
C VAL A 115 -24.02 -28.61 50.84
N GLY A 116 -25.35 -28.50 50.82
CA GLY A 116 -26.13 -28.29 49.60
C GLY A 116 -25.71 -27.02 48.82
N GLN A 117 -25.56 -25.90 49.51
CA GLN A 117 -25.09 -24.64 48.92
C GLN A 117 -23.65 -24.73 48.40
N TYR A 118 -22.76 -25.39 49.14
CA TYR A 118 -21.39 -25.62 48.69
C TYR A 118 -21.34 -26.51 47.43
N ARG A 119 -22.15 -27.59 47.37
CA ARG A 119 -22.28 -28.42 46.15
C ARG A 119 -22.68 -27.57 44.95
N LEU A 120 -23.70 -26.74 45.14
CA LEU A 120 -24.23 -25.86 44.11
C LEU A 120 -23.17 -24.87 43.63
N ALA A 121 -22.41 -24.27 44.56
CA ALA A 121 -21.33 -23.34 44.23
C ALA A 121 -20.19 -23.99 43.43
N VAL A 122 -19.78 -25.22 43.78
CA VAL A 122 -18.77 -25.97 43.03
C VAL A 122 -19.27 -26.31 41.61
N VAL A 123 -20.52 -26.77 41.48
CA VAL A 123 -21.13 -27.07 40.18
C VAL A 123 -21.24 -25.81 39.33
N GLN A 124 -21.71 -24.69 39.90
CA GLN A 124 -21.80 -23.40 39.21
C GLN A 124 -20.42 -22.90 38.78
N SER A 125 -19.39 -23.07 39.60
CA SER A 125 -18.01 -22.68 39.27
C SER A 125 -17.44 -23.51 38.12
N CYS A 126 -17.67 -24.83 38.13
CA CYS A 126 -17.26 -25.70 37.04
C CYS A 126 -18.03 -25.39 35.74
N ALA A 127 -19.34 -25.15 35.84
CA ALA A 127 -20.16 -24.74 34.70
C ALA A 127 -19.69 -23.40 34.11
N ALA A 128 -19.36 -22.42 34.96
CA ALA A 128 -18.80 -21.14 34.54
C ALA A 128 -17.44 -21.31 33.84
N ALA A 129 -16.53 -22.10 34.40
CA ALA A 129 -15.24 -22.39 33.78
C ALA A 129 -15.41 -23.09 32.42
N GLY A 130 -16.32 -24.06 32.32
CA GLY A 130 -16.70 -24.72 31.06
C GLY A 130 -17.24 -23.72 30.03
N GLY A 131 -18.12 -22.80 30.45
CA GLY A 131 -18.65 -21.74 29.60
C GLY A 131 -17.56 -20.81 29.05
N VAL A 132 -16.59 -20.41 29.86
CA VAL A 132 -15.44 -19.59 29.42
C VAL A 132 -14.58 -20.33 28.40
N ILE A 133 -14.28 -21.61 28.64
CA ILE A 133 -13.51 -22.43 27.69
C ILE A 133 -14.26 -22.58 26.36
N ALA A 134 -15.57 -22.81 26.41
CA ALA A 134 -16.41 -22.91 25.21
C ALA A 134 -16.42 -21.59 24.41
N LEU A 135 -16.50 -20.44 25.09
CA LEU A 135 -16.40 -19.13 24.45
C LEU A 135 -15.03 -18.91 23.81
N LEU A 136 -13.94 -19.26 24.49
CA LEU A 136 -12.58 -19.15 23.95
C LEU A 136 -12.38 -20.06 22.73
N TYR A 137 -12.87 -21.29 22.78
CA TYR A 137 -12.83 -22.23 21.66
C TYR A 137 -13.63 -21.68 20.47
N THR A 138 -14.85 -21.20 20.71
CA THR A 138 -15.72 -20.62 19.67
C THR A 138 -15.06 -19.38 19.04
N ALA A 139 -14.48 -18.49 19.86
CA ALA A 139 -13.76 -17.32 19.38
C ALA A 139 -12.52 -17.70 18.55
N ARG A 140 -11.78 -18.75 18.95
CA ARG A 140 -10.63 -19.26 18.18
C ARG A 140 -11.08 -19.87 16.86
N ASN A 141 -12.15 -20.68 16.88
CA ASN A 141 -12.66 -21.34 15.70
C ASN A 141 -13.25 -20.34 14.70
N TYR A 142 -13.98 -19.32 15.18
CA TYR A 142 -14.47 -18.23 14.33
C TYR A 142 -13.32 -17.50 13.62
N ARG A 143 -12.22 -17.21 14.32
CA ARG A 143 -11.02 -16.60 13.69
C ARG A 143 -10.38 -17.51 12.64
N LEU A 144 -10.32 -18.82 12.89
CA LEU A 144 -9.78 -19.80 11.93
C LEU A 144 -10.65 -19.89 10.67
N ILE A 145 -11.97 -20.01 10.83
CA ILE A 145 -12.92 -20.06 9.71
C ILE A 145 -12.83 -18.78 8.88
N ARG A 146 -12.79 -17.61 9.52
CA ARG A 146 -12.66 -16.32 8.82
C ARG A 146 -11.35 -16.22 8.03
N ARG A 147 -10.22 -16.71 8.57
CA ARG A 147 -8.94 -16.79 7.83
C ARG A 147 -9.03 -17.75 6.63
N GLY A 148 -9.70 -18.90 6.80
CA GLY A 148 -9.93 -19.86 5.72
C GLY A 148 -10.72 -19.25 4.55
N GLN A 149 -11.79 -18.51 4.84
CA GLN A 149 -12.59 -17.83 3.81
C GLN A 149 -11.79 -16.80 3.00
N VAL A 150 -10.93 -16.01 3.65
CA VAL A 150 -10.06 -15.06 2.94
C VAL A 150 -9.07 -15.78 2.03
N THR A 151 -8.53 -16.91 2.49
CA THR A 151 -7.58 -17.73 1.71
C THR A 151 -8.25 -18.37 0.49
N ASP A 152 -9.50 -18.85 0.64
CA ASP A 152 -10.29 -19.40 -0.47
C ASP A 152 -10.60 -18.33 -1.53
N ARG A 153 -11.05 -17.14 -1.11
CA ARG A 153 -11.27 -16.00 -2.02
C ARG A 153 -9.98 -15.57 -2.71
N LEU A 154 -8.85 -15.54 -2.00
CA LEU A 154 -7.55 -15.20 -2.57
C LEU A 154 -7.11 -16.22 -3.62
N SER A 155 -7.30 -17.52 -3.36
CA SER A 155 -6.94 -18.58 -4.31
C SER A 155 -7.77 -18.48 -5.59
N LYS A 156 -9.09 -18.30 -5.49
CA LYS A 156 -9.98 -18.08 -6.64
C LYS A 156 -9.66 -16.81 -7.43
N ALA A 157 -9.23 -15.75 -6.73
CA ALA A 157 -8.79 -14.53 -7.38
C ALA A 157 -7.49 -14.75 -8.17
N LEU A 158 -6.53 -15.51 -7.62
CA LEU A 158 -5.27 -15.87 -8.29
C LEU A 158 -5.52 -16.74 -9.53
N GLU A 159 -6.38 -17.76 -9.42
CA GLU A 159 -6.79 -18.59 -10.56
C GLU A 159 -7.39 -17.73 -11.69
N SER A 160 -8.26 -16.78 -11.32
CA SER A 160 -8.83 -15.83 -12.29
C SER A 160 -7.77 -14.94 -12.97
N LEU A 161 -6.67 -14.58 -12.28
CA LEU A 161 -5.58 -13.76 -12.85
C LEU A 161 -4.71 -14.52 -13.86
N GLU A 162 -4.67 -15.85 -13.78
CA GLU A 162 -3.91 -16.70 -14.71
C GLU A 162 -4.65 -16.95 -16.03
N SER A 163 -5.94 -16.60 -16.10
CA SER A 163 -6.76 -16.76 -17.29
C SER A 163 -6.26 -15.90 -18.48
N GLU A 164 -6.33 -16.45 -19.69
CA GLU A 164 -6.06 -15.71 -20.92
C GLU A 164 -7.18 -14.70 -21.26
N GLU A 165 -8.37 -14.89 -20.69
CA GLU A 165 -9.55 -14.03 -20.89
C GLU A 165 -9.48 -12.76 -20.02
N GLU A 166 -9.47 -11.58 -20.66
CA GLU A 166 -9.39 -10.27 -19.98
C GLU A 166 -10.51 -10.05 -18.96
N PHE A 167 -11.74 -10.45 -19.29
CA PHE A 167 -12.89 -10.28 -18.40
C PHE A 167 -12.77 -11.12 -17.12
N VAL A 168 -12.17 -12.32 -17.21
CA VAL A 168 -11.92 -13.19 -16.04
C VAL A 168 -10.83 -12.59 -15.17
N ARG A 169 -9.73 -12.11 -15.76
CA ARG A 169 -8.67 -11.41 -15.02
C ARG A 169 -9.19 -10.17 -14.30
N LEU A 170 -10.04 -9.38 -14.96
CA LEU A 170 -10.70 -8.22 -14.36
C LEU A 170 -11.50 -8.61 -13.11
N GLY A 171 -12.27 -9.69 -13.17
CA GLY A 171 -12.97 -10.25 -12.02
C GLY A 171 -12.02 -10.64 -10.88
N GLY A 172 -10.87 -11.24 -11.21
CA GLY A 172 -9.80 -11.55 -10.27
C GLY A 172 -9.24 -10.31 -9.58
N VAL A 173 -8.92 -9.25 -10.34
CA VAL A 173 -8.42 -7.97 -9.79
C VAL A 173 -9.44 -7.32 -8.85
N ILE A 174 -10.72 -7.32 -9.22
CA ILE A 174 -11.79 -6.77 -8.37
C ILE A 174 -11.93 -7.57 -7.08
N ALA A 175 -11.82 -8.90 -7.14
CA ALA A 175 -11.82 -9.75 -5.95
C ALA A 175 -10.62 -9.44 -5.04
N LEU A 176 -9.42 -9.23 -5.59
CA LEU A 176 -8.25 -8.79 -4.83
C LEU A 176 -8.47 -7.42 -4.16
N GLN A 177 -9.08 -6.47 -4.88
CA GLN A 177 -9.43 -5.17 -4.31
C GLN A 177 -10.37 -5.30 -3.11
N GLN A 178 -11.40 -6.15 -3.20
CA GLN A 178 -12.30 -6.44 -2.09
C GLN A 178 -11.57 -7.07 -0.90
N ILE A 179 -10.63 -8.00 -1.15
CA ILE A 179 -9.81 -8.61 -0.08
C ILE A 179 -8.96 -7.56 0.64
N ILE A 180 -8.37 -6.59 -0.08
CA ILE A 180 -7.62 -5.48 0.53
C ILE A 180 -8.50 -4.66 1.49
N GLN A 181 -9.80 -4.51 1.17
CA GLN A 181 -10.74 -3.76 2.00
C GLN A 181 -11.23 -4.58 3.21
N ASP A 182 -11.61 -5.84 3.00
CA ASP A 182 -12.22 -6.71 4.00
C ASP A 182 -11.20 -7.30 5.00
N ALA A 183 -9.96 -7.49 4.57
CA ALA A 183 -8.90 -8.15 5.33
C ALA A 183 -7.59 -7.34 5.35
N PRO A 184 -7.49 -6.28 6.16
CA PRO A 184 -6.33 -5.39 6.21
C PRO A 184 -5.00 -6.11 6.51
N ALA A 185 -5.05 -7.21 7.27
CA ALA A 185 -3.87 -8.03 7.57
C ALA A 185 -3.24 -8.71 6.33
N GLN A 186 -4.00 -8.85 5.25
CA GLN A 186 -3.53 -9.43 3.97
C GLN A 186 -3.25 -8.36 2.91
N ALA A 187 -3.53 -7.08 3.20
CA ALA A 187 -3.44 -6.01 2.22
C ALA A 187 -2.04 -5.88 1.60
N GLU A 188 -0.97 -6.09 2.38
CA GLU A 188 0.41 -6.05 1.88
C GLU A 188 0.68 -7.11 0.80
N HIS A 189 0.34 -8.38 1.09
CA HIS A 189 0.51 -9.50 0.16
C HIS A 189 -0.30 -9.29 -1.12
N VAL A 190 -1.57 -8.89 -0.99
CA VAL A 190 -2.43 -8.64 -2.15
C VAL A 190 -1.94 -7.44 -2.97
N THR A 191 -1.47 -6.38 -2.33
CA THR A 191 -0.86 -5.22 -3.02
C THR A 191 0.39 -5.64 -3.79
N HIS A 192 1.19 -6.58 -3.27
CA HIS A 192 2.34 -7.12 -4.00
C HIS A 192 1.92 -7.93 -5.23
N ILE A 193 0.86 -8.74 -5.12
CA ILE A 193 0.29 -9.50 -6.26
C ILE A 193 -0.20 -8.54 -7.35
N VAL A 194 -0.99 -7.52 -6.97
CA VAL A 194 -1.52 -6.52 -7.92
C VAL A 194 -0.38 -5.76 -8.63
N ARG A 195 0.69 -5.38 -7.91
CA ARG A 195 1.88 -4.76 -8.52
C ARG A 195 2.56 -5.69 -9.53
N THR A 196 2.72 -6.95 -9.17
CA THR A 196 3.34 -7.97 -10.05
C THR A 196 2.48 -8.21 -11.28
N PHE A 197 1.16 -8.22 -11.12
CA PHE A 197 0.21 -8.33 -12.23
C PHE A 197 0.33 -7.18 -13.22
N ILE A 198 0.37 -5.93 -12.75
CA ILE A 198 0.56 -4.75 -13.62
C ILE A 198 1.84 -4.89 -14.43
N ARG A 199 2.96 -5.28 -13.81
CA ARG A 199 4.24 -5.45 -14.50
C ARG A 199 4.23 -6.56 -15.55
N ARG A 200 3.42 -7.60 -15.35
CA ARG A 200 3.32 -8.72 -16.29
C ARG A 200 2.43 -8.39 -17.49
N GLN A 201 1.37 -7.61 -17.28
CA GLN A 201 0.36 -7.32 -18.30
C GLN A 201 0.56 -5.98 -19.01
N ALA A 202 1.20 -4.99 -18.37
CA ALA A 202 1.43 -3.70 -19.00
C ALA A 202 2.48 -3.84 -20.13
N PRO A 203 2.21 -3.30 -21.34
CA PRO A 203 3.17 -3.31 -22.42
C PRO A 203 4.40 -2.48 -22.05
N LYS A 204 5.59 -2.92 -22.47
CA LYS A 204 6.83 -2.14 -22.29
C LYS A 204 6.92 -1.03 -23.33
N ALA A 205 7.30 0.16 -22.90
CA ALA A 205 7.58 1.30 -23.76
C ALA A 205 8.71 0.94 -24.75
N GLY A 206 8.42 0.99 -26.05
CA GLY A 206 9.38 0.68 -27.13
C GLY A 206 9.18 -0.66 -27.85
N GLN A 207 8.19 -1.49 -27.50
CA GLN A 207 7.79 -2.61 -28.36
C GLN A 207 6.75 -2.16 -29.40
N PRO A 208 6.98 -2.40 -30.71
CA PRO A 208 5.98 -2.10 -31.73
C PRO A 208 4.74 -2.97 -31.50
N SER A 209 3.57 -2.33 -31.46
CA SER A 209 2.28 -3.03 -31.53
C SER A 209 2.28 -3.97 -32.76
N PRO A 210 1.87 -5.24 -32.65
CA PRO A 210 1.91 -6.22 -33.75
C PRO A 210 1.07 -5.85 -34.99
N ARG A 211 0.38 -4.69 -34.97
CA ARG A 211 -0.40 -4.15 -36.07
C ARG A 211 0.33 -3.18 -37.01
N SER A 212 1.58 -2.76 -36.73
CA SER A 212 2.25 -1.73 -37.55
C SER A 212 3.30 -2.24 -38.56
N THR A 213 3.45 -3.55 -38.78
CA THR A 213 4.50 -4.14 -39.64
C THR A 213 4.27 -4.00 -41.16
N LYS A 214 3.55 -2.96 -41.62
CA LYS A 214 3.46 -2.62 -43.04
C LYS A 214 3.52 -1.11 -43.30
N ALA A 215 4.68 -0.48 -43.08
CA ALA A 215 5.07 0.70 -43.85
C ALA A 215 6.56 1.07 -43.67
N ALA A 216 7.30 0.88 -44.75
CA ALA A 216 8.40 1.70 -45.27
C ALA A 216 9.73 1.80 -44.50
N ALA A 217 10.73 1.14 -45.09
CA ALA A 217 12.14 1.50 -45.02
C ALA A 217 12.42 2.80 -45.80
N SER A 218 13.10 3.79 -45.19
CA SER A 218 14.13 4.62 -45.85
C SER A 218 14.81 5.58 -44.85
N GLY A 219 16.13 5.74 -45.00
CA GLY A 219 16.83 7.03 -44.92
C GLY A 219 17.05 7.70 -43.55
N LEU A 220 18.34 7.91 -43.23
CA LEU A 220 18.86 8.72 -42.12
C LEU A 220 18.02 9.95 -41.74
N ARG A 221 17.42 9.91 -40.55
CA ARG A 221 16.99 11.09 -39.78
C ARG A 221 17.29 10.84 -38.30
N ARG A 222 17.77 11.88 -37.61
CA ARG A 222 17.94 11.94 -36.14
C ARG A 222 16.73 11.32 -35.44
N PRO A 223 16.88 10.67 -34.27
CA PRO A 223 15.74 10.10 -33.57
C PRO A 223 14.82 11.25 -33.11
N ARG A 224 13.85 11.61 -33.95
CA ARG A 224 12.58 12.12 -33.42
C ARG A 224 12.09 11.02 -32.51
N LEU A 225 11.83 11.32 -31.24
CA LEU A 225 10.96 10.51 -30.40
C LEU A 225 9.70 10.24 -31.21
N GLN A 226 9.67 9.08 -31.87
CA GLN A 226 8.51 8.60 -32.58
C GLN A 226 7.41 8.55 -31.53
N SER A 227 6.23 9.08 -31.84
CA SER A 227 5.05 8.90 -30.98
C SER A 227 5.04 7.43 -30.53
N PRO A 228 4.99 7.16 -29.21
CA PRO A 228 5.16 5.83 -28.68
C PRO A 228 4.13 4.95 -29.36
N SER A 229 4.63 3.97 -30.11
CA SER A 229 3.82 3.04 -30.86
C SER A 229 3.19 2.06 -29.86
N GLY A 230 2.06 2.46 -29.28
CA GLY A 230 1.37 1.69 -28.25
C GLY A 230 -0.13 2.00 -28.18
N PRO A 231 -0.88 1.22 -27.37
CA PRO A 231 -2.32 1.40 -27.22
C PRO A 231 -2.65 2.74 -26.53
N GLN A 232 -3.65 3.47 -27.02
CA GLN A 232 -4.04 4.79 -26.48
C GLN A 232 -4.54 4.73 -25.02
N ARG A 233 -4.94 3.55 -24.55
CA ARG A 233 -5.40 3.30 -23.17
C ARG A 233 -4.83 1.97 -22.67
N PRO A 234 -4.58 1.82 -21.35
CA PRO A 234 -4.25 0.52 -20.78
C PRO A 234 -5.42 -0.46 -20.96
N ALA A 235 -5.11 -1.76 -20.97
CA ALA A 235 -6.13 -2.82 -20.89
C ALA A 235 -6.98 -2.66 -19.62
N ALA A 236 -8.23 -3.12 -19.64
CA ALA A 236 -9.19 -2.85 -18.57
C ALA A 236 -8.75 -3.49 -17.23
N ASP A 237 -8.10 -4.65 -17.29
CA ASP A 237 -7.50 -5.34 -16.15
C ASP A 237 -6.33 -4.55 -15.53
N VAL A 238 -5.44 -3.96 -16.35
CA VAL A 238 -4.35 -3.09 -15.88
C VAL A 238 -4.91 -1.82 -15.23
N GLN A 239 -5.93 -1.21 -15.84
CA GLN A 239 -6.58 -0.03 -15.26
C GLN A 239 -7.28 -0.35 -13.93
N ALA A 240 -7.96 -1.50 -13.84
CA ALA A 240 -8.56 -1.97 -12.60
C ALA A 240 -7.50 -2.23 -11.52
N ALA A 241 -6.35 -2.79 -11.91
CA ALA A 241 -5.24 -3.07 -11.00
C ALA A 241 -4.65 -1.76 -10.44
N LEU A 242 -4.43 -0.76 -11.30
CA LEU A 242 -4.03 0.59 -10.87
C LEU A 242 -5.07 1.19 -9.90
N THR A 243 -6.36 1.01 -10.19
CA THR A 243 -7.45 1.50 -9.34
C THR A 243 -7.47 0.79 -7.97
N ALA A 244 -7.21 -0.51 -7.93
CA ALA A 244 -7.16 -1.30 -6.69
C ALA A 244 -6.06 -0.82 -5.74
N LEU A 245 -4.94 -0.32 -6.28
CA LEU A 245 -3.84 0.27 -5.49
C LEU A 245 -4.22 1.60 -4.81
N ASN A 246 -5.33 2.22 -5.22
CA ASN A 246 -5.82 3.47 -4.61
C ASN A 246 -6.70 3.24 -3.36
N THR A 247 -6.91 2.00 -2.93
CA THR A 247 -7.71 1.71 -1.73
C THR A 247 -7.00 2.16 -0.44
N ARG A 248 -7.77 2.50 0.61
CA ARG A 248 -7.25 3.04 1.88
C ARG A 248 -6.12 2.18 2.48
N HIS A 249 -6.27 0.86 2.46
CA HIS A 249 -5.26 -0.05 3.01
C HIS A 249 -4.10 -0.27 2.04
N ALA A 250 -4.31 -0.29 0.71
CA ALA A 250 -3.23 -0.37 -0.26
C ALA A 250 -2.30 0.85 -0.20
N LYS A 251 -2.84 2.04 0.08
CA LYS A 251 -2.09 3.30 0.23
C LYS A 251 -0.98 3.24 1.28
N LEU A 252 -1.14 2.42 2.32
CA LEU A 252 -0.12 2.23 3.35
C LEU A 252 1.11 1.47 2.83
N TYR A 253 0.93 0.67 1.78
CA TYR A 253 1.93 -0.25 1.24
C TYR A 253 2.28 0.06 -0.23
N SER A 254 1.69 1.12 -0.81
CA SER A 254 1.90 1.54 -2.20
C SER A 254 3.16 2.39 -2.39
N SER A 255 3.91 2.69 -1.31
CA SER A 255 5.16 3.43 -1.44
C SER A 255 6.18 2.58 -2.22
N ARG A 256 6.72 3.14 -3.32
CA ARG A 256 7.65 2.49 -4.26
C ARG A 256 7.02 1.45 -5.19
N ILE A 257 5.93 1.81 -5.88
CA ILE A 257 5.55 1.08 -7.09
C ILE A 257 6.59 1.44 -8.16
N ASP A 258 7.15 0.44 -8.82
CA ASP A 258 7.99 0.65 -10.00
C ASP A 258 7.24 0.20 -11.26
N LEU A 259 6.95 1.21 -12.07
CA LEU A 259 6.29 1.25 -13.36
C LEU A 259 7.22 1.86 -14.42
N SER A 260 8.54 1.77 -14.22
CA SER A 260 9.52 2.28 -15.16
C SER A 260 9.44 1.56 -16.51
N GLY A 261 9.48 2.32 -17.61
CA GLY A 261 9.48 1.77 -18.96
C GLY A 261 8.19 1.06 -19.37
N TYR A 262 7.05 1.30 -18.72
CA TYR A 262 5.75 0.74 -19.14
C TYR A 262 4.90 1.76 -19.88
N HIS A 263 4.06 1.26 -20.79
CA HIS A 263 3.14 2.05 -21.58
C HIS A 263 1.76 2.12 -20.90
N LEU A 264 1.49 3.26 -20.27
CA LEU A 264 0.30 3.56 -19.47
C LEU A 264 -0.45 4.79 -20.00
N ALA A 265 -0.33 5.08 -21.30
CA ALA A 265 -1.01 6.20 -21.94
C ALA A 265 -2.54 6.13 -21.70
N GLY A 266 -3.18 7.27 -21.46
CA GLY A 266 -4.61 7.37 -21.20
C GLY A 266 -5.07 6.71 -19.89
N SER A 267 -4.14 6.38 -18.98
CA SER A 267 -4.50 5.77 -17.69
C SER A 267 -5.21 6.77 -16.78
N HIS A 268 -6.20 6.28 -16.03
CA HIS A 268 -6.93 7.09 -15.06
C HIS A 268 -6.33 6.86 -13.66
N MET A 269 -5.48 7.79 -13.22
CA MET A 269 -4.78 7.72 -11.94
C MET A 269 -5.11 8.92 -11.05
N ALA A 270 -6.29 9.50 -11.22
CA ALA A 270 -6.79 10.59 -10.38
C ALA A 270 -6.79 10.17 -8.89
N ARG A 271 -6.33 11.08 -8.03
CA ARG A 271 -6.22 10.90 -6.57
C ARG A 271 -5.36 9.72 -6.11
N GLN A 272 -4.55 9.12 -7.00
CA GLN A 272 -3.67 8.02 -6.62
C GLN A 272 -2.50 8.51 -5.77
N ILE A 273 -2.02 7.65 -4.87
CA ILE A 273 -0.81 7.91 -4.07
C ILE A 273 0.35 7.16 -4.71
N LEU A 274 1.14 7.91 -5.48
CA LEU A 274 2.33 7.47 -6.20
C LEU A 274 3.59 8.07 -5.56
N SER A 275 3.55 8.31 -4.24
CA SER A 275 4.68 8.87 -3.51
C SER A 275 5.88 7.92 -3.58
N ARG A 276 7.02 8.44 -4.05
CA ARG A 276 8.24 7.65 -4.30
C ARG A 276 8.07 6.53 -5.34
N ALA A 277 7.08 6.62 -6.22
CA ALA A 277 6.95 5.70 -7.35
C ALA A 277 8.11 5.90 -8.34
N GLN A 278 8.54 4.81 -8.99
CA GLN A 278 9.47 4.85 -10.10
C GLN A 278 8.66 4.75 -11.40
N LEU A 279 8.73 5.80 -12.20
CA LEU A 279 8.02 6.00 -13.47
C LEU A 279 9.00 6.41 -14.57
N SER A 280 10.31 6.24 -14.35
CA SER A 280 11.34 6.62 -15.32
C SER A 280 11.09 5.96 -16.66
N ARG A 281 11.12 6.73 -17.75
CA ARG A 281 10.85 6.27 -19.12
C ARG A 281 9.46 5.61 -19.32
N ALA A 282 8.53 5.81 -18.40
CA ALA A 282 7.15 5.38 -18.62
C ALA A 282 6.48 6.26 -19.68
N VAL A 283 5.47 5.72 -20.35
CA VAL A 283 4.61 6.50 -21.26
C VAL A 283 3.29 6.75 -20.56
N LEU A 284 3.05 8.01 -20.18
CA LEU A 284 1.85 8.48 -19.50
C LEU A 284 1.06 9.46 -20.36
N THR A 285 1.33 9.54 -21.67
CA THR A 285 0.64 10.44 -22.60
C THR A 285 -0.87 10.42 -22.40
N GLU A 286 -1.52 11.58 -22.30
CA GLU A 286 -2.97 11.74 -22.07
C GLU A 286 -3.52 11.10 -20.78
N SER A 287 -2.67 10.73 -19.81
CA SER A 287 -3.12 10.17 -18.53
C SER A 287 -3.72 11.24 -17.62
N VAL A 288 -4.67 10.83 -16.79
CA VAL A 288 -5.33 11.70 -15.80
C VAL A 288 -4.70 11.49 -14.43
N LEU A 289 -3.99 12.51 -13.95
CA LEU A 289 -3.33 12.61 -12.65
C LEU A 289 -3.96 13.68 -11.74
N ASP A 290 -5.20 14.08 -12.01
CA ASP A 290 -5.94 15.06 -11.20
C ASP A 290 -5.91 14.70 -9.71
N HIS A 291 -5.48 15.64 -8.86
CA HIS A 291 -5.30 15.44 -7.42
C HIS A 291 -4.37 14.27 -7.02
N ALA A 292 -3.56 13.72 -7.93
CA ALA A 292 -2.63 12.64 -7.62
C ALA A 292 -1.47 13.14 -6.73
N VAL A 293 -0.91 12.23 -5.92
CA VAL A 293 0.20 12.52 -5.01
C VAL A 293 1.47 11.85 -5.50
N LEU A 294 2.30 12.62 -6.20
CA LEU A 294 3.58 12.23 -6.82
C LEU A 294 4.79 12.71 -6.00
N LYS A 295 4.60 12.96 -4.69
CA LYS A 295 5.67 13.41 -3.79
C LYS A 295 6.91 12.52 -3.93
N ARG A 296 8.03 13.12 -4.33
CA ARG A 296 9.33 12.42 -4.52
C ARG A 296 9.27 11.24 -5.48
N ALA A 297 8.34 11.23 -6.43
CA ALA A 297 8.29 10.25 -7.50
C ALA A 297 9.42 10.53 -8.51
N VAL A 298 9.90 9.47 -9.15
CA VAL A 298 10.95 9.54 -10.17
C VAL A 298 10.31 9.35 -11.53
N LEU A 299 10.25 10.39 -12.34
CA LEU A 299 9.67 10.48 -13.69
C LEU A 299 10.72 10.92 -14.73
N VAL A 300 12.00 10.61 -14.49
CA VAL A 300 13.11 10.93 -15.40
C VAL A 300 12.85 10.33 -16.79
N ASP A 301 13.03 11.14 -17.83
CA ASP A 301 12.77 10.79 -19.25
C ASP A 301 11.36 10.22 -19.51
N CYS A 302 10.37 10.58 -18.69
CA CYS A 302 8.99 10.10 -18.83
C CYS A 302 8.24 10.89 -19.91
N ASP A 303 7.38 10.22 -20.68
CA ASP A 303 6.47 10.88 -21.62
C ASP A 303 5.18 11.28 -20.90
N LEU A 304 5.09 12.55 -20.52
CA LEU A 304 3.98 13.19 -19.81
C LEU A 304 3.16 14.09 -20.74
N ARG A 305 3.23 13.88 -22.05
CA ARG A 305 2.55 14.76 -23.01
C ARG A 305 1.05 14.75 -22.80
N ARG A 306 0.43 15.93 -22.83
CA ARG A 306 -1.03 16.09 -22.70
C ARG A 306 -1.60 15.46 -21.42
N VAL A 307 -0.78 15.26 -20.40
CA VAL A 307 -1.23 14.75 -19.10
C VAL A 307 -2.08 15.80 -18.40
N TRP A 308 -3.15 15.35 -17.76
CA TRP A 308 -4.01 16.20 -16.94
C TRP A 308 -3.69 16.01 -15.46
N ALA A 309 -2.89 16.89 -14.87
CA ALA A 309 -2.37 16.83 -13.50
C ALA A 309 -2.78 18.04 -12.64
N VAL A 310 -4.00 18.56 -12.86
CA VAL A 310 -4.55 19.68 -12.10
C VAL A 310 -4.65 19.34 -10.62
N HIS A 311 -4.32 20.29 -9.73
CA HIS A 311 -4.28 20.10 -8.27
C HIS A 311 -3.40 18.94 -7.78
N SER A 312 -2.49 18.42 -8.62
CA SER A 312 -1.60 17.34 -8.24
C SER A 312 -0.54 17.83 -7.25
N ARG A 313 -0.03 16.91 -6.41
CA ARG A 313 1.04 17.18 -5.45
C ARG A 313 2.30 16.45 -5.88
N CYS A 314 3.18 17.17 -6.55
CA CYS A 314 4.44 16.70 -7.11
C CYS A 314 5.66 17.11 -6.28
N TYR A 315 5.51 17.70 -5.08
CA TYR A 315 6.61 18.10 -4.18
C TYR A 315 7.88 17.22 -4.28
N LYS A 316 9.00 17.83 -4.70
CA LYS A 316 10.30 17.18 -4.91
C LYS A 316 10.30 15.97 -5.85
N ALA A 317 9.42 15.94 -6.84
CA ALA A 317 9.46 14.93 -7.89
C ALA A 317 10.65 15.18 -8.83
N GLU A 318 11.21 14.10 -9.36
CA GLU A 318 12.32 14.13 -10.31
C GLU A 318 11.75 13.93 -11.71
N MET A 319 11.75 14.96 -12.54
CA MET A 319 11.21 15.00 -13.91
C MET A 319 12.27 15.46 -14.92
N CYS A 320 13.56 15.27 -14.60
CA CYS A 320 14.66 15.62 -15.49
C CYS A 320 14.51 14.93 -16.86
N GLY A 321 14.64 15.70 -17.94
CA GLY A 321 14.48 15.24 -19.32
C GLY A 321 13.07 14.77 -19.72
N ALA A 322 12.07 14.93 -18.85
CA ALA A 322 10.71 14.50 -19.14
C ALA A 322 10.06 15.34 -20.27
N ASP A 323 9.16 14.72 -21.03
CA ASP A 323 8.40 15.38 -22.09
C ASP A 323 7.02 15.77 -21.57
N LEU A 324 6.85 17.04 -21.18
CA LEU A 324 5.62 17.62 -20.63
C LEU A 324 4.87 18.48 -21.65
N ARG A 325 5.07 18.26 -22.96
CA ARG A 325 4.41 19.08 -23.99
C ARG A 325 2.90 19.03 -23.86
N GLU A 326 2.25 20.19 -23.92
CA GLU A 326 0.79 20.33 -23.76
C GLU A 326 0.24 19.78 -22.42
N ALA A 327 1.10 19.51 -21.42
CA ALA A 327 0.65 19.00 -20.14
C ALA A 327 -0.03 20.10 -19.29
N VAL A 328 -0.99 19.70 -18.45
CA VAL A 328 -1.79 20.62 -17.64
C VAL A 328 -1.51 20.37 -16.16
N PHE A 329 -0.75 21.28 -15.53
CA PHE A 329 -0.39 21.28 -14.11
C PHE A 329 -0.98 22.49 -13.36
N VAL A 330 -2.15 22.95 -13.79
CA VAL A 330 -2.83 24.09 -13.18
C VAL A 330 -3.09 23.84 -11.69
N ARG A 331 -2.71 24.79 -10.83
CA ARG A 331 -2.81 24.69 -9.36
C ARG A 331 -2.09 23.47 -8.76
N ALA A 332 -1.07 22.94 -9.42
CA ALA A 332 -0.25 21.87 -8.87
C ALA A 332 0.77 22.39 -7.85
N ASP A 333 1.08 21.57 -6.84
CA ASP A 333 2.22 21.76 -5.94
C ASP A 333 3.45 21.06 -6.56
N MET A 334 4.35 21.84 -7.12
CA MET A 334 5.59 21.41 -7.78
C MET A 334 6.83 22.00 -7.08
N VAL A 335 6.71 22.30 -5.78
CA VAL A 335 7.81 22.89 -5.00
C VAL A 335 9.02 21.98 -5.01
N ALA A 336 10.19 22.56 -5.32
CA ALA A 336 11.47 21.88 -5.40
C ALA A 336 11.49 20.65 -6.33
N CYS A 337 10.63 20.63 -7.36
CA CYS A 337 10.72 19.64 -8.44
C CYS A 337 11.99 19.85 -9.27
N ASP A 338 12.55 18.75 -9.75
CA ASP A 338 13.62 18.78 -10.74
C ASP A 338 13.01 18.61 -12.13
N LEU A 339 13.04 19.67 -12.92
CA LEU A 339 12.57 19.78 -14.30
C LEU A 339 13.74 20.15 -15.23
N ALA A 340 14.99 19.86 -14.85
CA ALA A 340 16.16 20.14 -15.67
C ALA A 340 16.03 19.45 -17.04
N ASP A 341 16.34 20.19 -18.11
CA ASP A 341 16.23 19.74 -19.51
C ASP A 341 14.83 19.26 -19.94
N ALA A 342 13.78 19.54 -19.15
CA ALA A 342 12.42 19.10 -19.47
C ALA A 342 11.81 19.89 -20.64
N ASP A 343 10.98 19.21 -21.44
CA ASP A 343 10.25 19.83 -22.55
C ASP A 343 8.84 20.24 -22.11
N LEU A 344 8.65 21.53 -21.80
CA LEU A 344 7.39 22.10 -21.30
C LEU A 344 6.68 22.92 -22.38
N ARG A 345 6.98 22.68 -23.66
CA ARG A 345 6.37 23.48 -24.75
C ARG A 345 4.85 23.36 -24.72
N ASN A 346 4.17 24.50 -24.79
CA ASN A 346 2.71 24.60 -24.68
C ASN A 346 2.10 24.00 -23.40
N ALA A 347 2.90 23.75 -22.36
CA ALA A 347 2.38 23.29 -21.08
C ALA A 347 1.66 24.43 -20.34
N ASN A 348 0.64 24.08 -19.56
CA ASN A 348 -0.11 25.02 -18.73
C ASN A 348 0.13 24.73 -17.25
N LEU A 349 0.92 25.60 -16.62
CA LEU A 349 1.30 25.56 -15.21
C LEU A 349 0.67 26.74 -14.44
N SER A 350 -0.39 27.36 -14.98
CA SER A 350 -1.00 28.55 -14.36
C SER A 350 -1.45 28.27 -12.91
N GLU A 351 -1.26 29.25 -12.03
CA GLU A 351 -1.59 29.19 -10.60
C GLU A 351 -0.90 28.04 -9.83
N SER A 352 0.17 27.44 -10.37
CA SER A 352 0.93 26.40 -9.68
C SER A 352 2.01 26.99 -8.75
N ASP A 353 2.49 26.15 -7.83
CA ASP A 353 3.61 26.46 -6.94
C ASP A 353 4.86 25.72 -7.40
N LEU A 354 5.81 26.46 -7.98
CA LEU A 354 7.12 26.02 -8.48
C LEU A 354 8.26 26.66 -7.66
N GLN A 355 8.01 27.07 -6.41
CA GLN A 355 9.08 27.59 -5.55
C GLN A 355 10.24 26.60 -5.49
N LEU A 356 11.47 27.12 -5.59
CA LEU A 356 12.70 26.31 -5.56
C LEU A 356 12.81 25.24 -6.65
N ALA A 357 11.98 25.25 -7.70
CA ALA A 357 12.06 24.28 -8.79
C ALA A 357 13.32 24.49 -9.63
N PHE A 358 13.86 23.41 -10.18
CA PHE A 358 15.02 23.43 -11.08
C PHE A 358 14.54 23.24 -12.51
N LEU A 359 14.58 24.28 -13.34
CA LEU A 359 14.20 24.26 -14.76
C LEU A 359 15.40 24.52 -15.69
N CYS A 360 16.63 24.34 -15.21
CA CYS A 360 17.82 24.66 -16.00
C CYS A 360 17.86 23.90 -17.34
N GLY A 361 18.15 24.61 -18.43
CA GLY A 361 18.14 24.03 -19.79
C GLY A 361 16.76 23.63 -20.33
N GLY A 362 15.68 23.91 -19.59
CA GLY A 362 14.32 23.54 -19.98
C GLY A 362 13.79 24.32 -21.19
N ARG A 363 12.84 23.72 -21.91
CA ARG A 363 12.18 24.36 -23.07
C ARG A 363 10.79 24.85 -22.72
N LEU A 364 10.57 26.16 -22.79
CA LEU A 364 9.32 26.79 -22.38
C LEU A 364 8.49 27.38 -23.52
N SER A 365 8.86 27.21 -24.80
CA SER A 365 8.11 27.80 -25.94
C SER A 365 6.59 27.60 -25.83
N GLY A 366 5.83 28.70 -25.78
CA GLY A 366 4.36 28.68 -25.66
C GLY A 366 3.81 28.28 -24.28
N ALA A 367 4.65 28.05 -23.27
CA ALA A 367 4.20 27.65 -21.94
C ALA A 367 3.47 28.80 -21.23
N ARG A 368 2.42 28.43 -20.48
CA ARG A 368 1.64 29.35 -19.63
C ARG A 368 1.97 29.16 -18.17
N LEU A 369 2.58 30.17 -17.57
CA LEU A 369 2.99 30.30 -16.17
C LEU A 369 2.32 31.51 -15.51
N VAL A 370 1.04 31.73 -15.82
CA VAL A 370 0.24 32.86 -15.29
C VAL A 370 0.00 32.68 -13.79
N SER A 371 0.20 33.74 -13.00
CA SER A 371 0.01 33.74 -11.55
C SER A 371 0.71 32.58 -10.82
N THR A 372 1.82 32.11 -11.39
CA THR A 372 2.61 30.99 -10.88
C THR A 372 3.65 31.46 -9.89
N ASP A 373 3.92 30.70 -8.84
CA ASP A 373 5.02 31.02 -7.92
C ASP A 373 6.30 30.30 -8.35
N LEU A 374 7.24 31.05 -8.90
CA LEU A 374 8.60 30.64 -9.31
C LEU A 374 9.65 31.26 -8.38
N SER A 375 9.29 31.66 -7.16
CA SER A 375 10.24 32.30 -6.25
C SER A 375 11.41 31.36 -5.94
N GLN A 376 12.63 31.87 -6.08
CA GLN A 376 13.88 31.11 -5.94
C GLN A 376 14.03 29.92 -6.90
N ALA A 377 13.23 29.83 -7.97
CA ALA A 377 13.41 28.80 -8.99
C ALA A 377 14.65 29.07 -9.84
N ASP A 378 15.24 28.00 -10.38
CA ASP A 378 16.39 28.07 -11.28
C ASP A 378 15.94 27.88 -12.73
N LEU A 379 15.87 28.96 -13.49
CA LEU A 379 15.55 29.02 -14.92
C LEU A 379 16.80 29.36 -15.76
N THR A 380 18.00 29.04 -15.26
CA THR A 380 19.25 29.27 -15.99
C THR A 380 19.27 28.52 -17.32
N ASP A 381 19.73 29.17 -18.40
CA ASP A 381 19.82 28.59 -19.75
C ASP A 381 18.48 28.06 -20.33
N VAL A 382 17.33 28.53 -19.83
CA VAL A 382 16.01 28.17 -20.37
C VAL A 382 15.81 28.75 -21.78
N GLU A 383 15.19 27.97 -22.66
CA GLU A 383 14.88 28.38 -24.04
C GLU A 383 13.38 28.63 -24.23
N ALA A 384 12.99 29.89 -24.38
CA ALA A 384 11.76 30.28 -25.08
C ALA A 384 12.01 30.19 -26.60
N GLY A 385 11.19 29.40 -27.29
CA GLY A 385 11.27 29.25 -28.74
C GLY A 385 10.57 30.39 -29.49
N GLU A 386 9.96 30.06 -30.63
CA GLU A 386 9.22 31.04 -31.43
C GLU A 386 7.91 31.49 -30.75
N GLU A 387 7.29 30.58 -29.98
CA GLU A 387 6.05 30.88 -29.26
C GLU A 387 6.35 31.53 -27.90
N PRO A 388 5.74 32.69 -27.59
CA PRO A 388 6.06 33.44 -26.39
C PRO A 388 5.63 32.70 -25.13
N VAL A 389 6.46 32.78 -24.10
CA VAL A 389 6.14 32.27 -22.75
C VAL A 389 5.36 33.33 -21.99
N CYS A 390 4.34 32.93 -21.24
CA CYS A 390 3.50 33.85 -20.47
C CYS A 390 3.73 33.70 -18.97
N PHE A 391 4.35 34.69 -18.34
CA PHE A 391 4.64 34.81 -16.91
C PHE A 391 3.74 35.86 -16.23
N ASP A 392 2.60 36.21 -16.81
CA ASP A 392 1.78 37.32 -16.32
C ASP A 392 1.34 37.12 -14.86
N GLY A 393 1.52 38.14 -14.02
CA GLY A 393 1.19 38.11 -12.60
C GLY A 393 1.98 37.11 -11.75
N SER A 394 2.97 36.42 -12.33
CA SER A 394 3.77 35.42 -11.63
C SER A 394 4.75 36.02 -10.62
N PHE A 395 5.21 35.19 -9.68
CA PHE A 395 6.20 35.55 -8.67
C PHE A 395 7.53 34.92 -9.04
N LEU A 396 8.50 35.70 -9.48
CA LEU A 396 9.88 35.27 -9.78
C LEU A 396 10.88 35.93 -8.83
N ASN A 397 10.48 36.22 -7.58
CA ASN A 397 11.39 36.87 -6.63
C ASN A 397 12.59 35.95 -6.38
N GLU A 398 13.81 36.48 -6.45
CA GLU A 398 15.06 35.73 -6.28
C GLU A 398 15.25 34.55 -7.26
N ALA A 399 14.46 34.49 -8.34
CA ALA A 399 14.64 33.48 -9.39
C ALA A 399 15.95 33.70 -10.16
N ARG A 400 16.56 32.62 -10.63
CA ARG A 400 17.75 32.68 -11.51
C ARG A 400 17.30 32.54 -12.95
N LEU A 401 17.55 33.55 -13.77
CA LEU A 401 17.21 33.60 -15.20
C LEU A 401 18.48 33.88 -16.02
N LYS A 402 19.66 33.50 -15.50
CA LYS A 402 20.94 33.73 -16.15
C LYS A 402 20.95 33.05 -17.52
N ASN A 403 21.40 33.75 -18.56
CA ASN A 403 21.41 33.30 -19.96
C ASN A 403 20.04 32.82 -20.50
N ALA A 404 18.93 33.10 -19.82
CA ALA A 404 17.63 32.63 -20.27
C ALA A 404 17.24 33.34 -21.58
N VAL A 405 16.82 32.57 -22.58
CA VAL A 405 16.29 33.11 -23.83
C VAL A 405 14.80 33.32 -23.64
N LEU A 406 14.35 34.57 -23.46
CA LEU A 406 12.98 34.94 -23.10
C LEU A 406 12.38 35.90 -24.14
N ARG A 407 12.68 35.64 -25.42
CA ARG A 407 12.22 36.45 -26.54
C ARG A 407 10.70 36.50 -26.60
N ASN A 408 10.15 37.70 -26.77
CA ASN A 408 8.71 37.96 -26.81
C ASN A 408 7.92 37.47 -25.58
N ALA A 409 8.59 37.11 -24.48
CA ALA A 409 7.92 36.62 -23.29
C ALA A 409 7.08 37.73 -22.63
N SER A 410 5.93 37.36 -22.09
CA SER A 410 5.04 38.27 -21.36
C SER A 410 5.32 38.18 -19.87
N PHE A 411 5.63 39.30 -19.24
CA PHE A 411 5.87 39.46 -17.80
C PHE A 411 4.91 40.49 -17.19
N ILE A 412 3.70 40.62 -17.73
CA ILE A 412 2.78 41.70 -17.34
C ILE A 412 2.44 41.56 -15.85
N GLY A 413 2.80 42.57 -15.05
CA GLY A 413 2.59 42.56 -13.60
C GLY A 413 3.40 41.51 -12.83
N ALA A 414 4.39 40.86 -13.46
CA ALA A 414 5.24 39.86 -12.81
C ALA A 414 6.15 40.50 -11.75
N LYS A 415 6.47 39.74 -10.70
CA LYS A 415 7.32 40.20 -9.58
C LYS A 415 8.70 39.55 -9.67
N LEU A 416 9.70 40.32 -10.10
CA LEU A 416 11.08 39.86 -10.33
C LEU A 416 12.08 40.49 -9.36
N ARG A 417 11.66 40.80 -8.12
CA ARG A 417 12.57 41.46 -7.17
C ARG A 417 13.72 40.53 -6.81
N ASN A 418 14.94 41.06 -6.80
CA ASN A 418 16.17 40.28 -6.57
C ASN A 418 16.44 39.15 -7.58
N ALA A 419 15.70 39.06 -8.68
CA ALA A 419 15.93 38.05 -9.71
C ALA A 419 17.29 38.28 -10.41
N ASP A 420 17.96 37.21 -10.82
CA ASP A 420 19.20 37.28 -11.59
C ASP A 420 18.90 37.19 -13.09
N LEU A 421 19.03 38.31 -13.80
CA LEU A 421 18.78 38.46 -15.23
C LEU A 421 20.09 38.64 -16.02
N THR A 422 21.23 38.25 -15.43
CA THR A 422 22.55 38.34 -16.09
C THR A 422 22.50 37.60 -17.43
N ASP A 423 22.83 38.31 -18.52
CA ASP A 423 22.88 37.77 -19.88
C ASP A 423 21.55 37.19 -20.41
N ALA A 424 20.41 37.49 -19.78
CA ALA A 424 19.09 37.08 -20.27
C ALA A 424 18.70 37.83 -21.54
N ASP A 425 18.15 37.12 -22.53
CA ASP A 425 17.64 37.73 -23.77
C ASP A 425 16.16 38.09 -23.60
N LEU A 426 15.90 39.37 -23.36
CA LEU A 426 14.56 39.94 -23.19
C LEU A 426 14.03 40.59 -24.47
N THR A 427 14.59 40.27 -25.65
CA THR A 427 14.20 40.90 -26.91
C THR A 427 12.70 40.73 -27.18
N GLY A 428 11.97 41.83 -27.34
CA GLY A 428 10.53 41.85 -27.58
C GLY A 428 9.67 41.51 -26.36
N ALA A 429 10.25 41.28 -25.17
CA ALA A 429 9.50 40.93 -23.97
C ALA A 429 8.59 42.08 -23.50
N ASP A 430 7.40 41.75 -23.00
CA ASP A 430 6.47 42.70 -22.41
C ASP A 430 6.66 42.74 -20.88
N LEU A 431 7.31 43.79 -20.39
CA LEU A 431 7.60 44.03 -18.97
C LEU A 431 6.55 44.96 -18.32
N THR A 432 5.39 45.17 -18.94
CA THR A 432 4.38 46.15 -18.48
C THR A 432 3.98 45.89 -17.03
N GLY A 433 4.17 46.87 -16.15
CA GLY A 433 3.84 46.77 -14.73
C GLY A 433 4.69 45.77 -13.93
N ALA A 434 5.73 45.17 -14.53
CA ALA A 434 6.62 44.24 -13.83
C ALA A 434 7.44 44.96 -12.74
N ASP A 435 7.77 44.24 -11.66
CA ASP A 435 8.60 44.75 -10.57
C ASP A 435 10.01 44.16 -10.62
N LEU A 436 10.95 44.90 -11.21
CA LEU A 436 12.35 44.53 -11.44
C LEU A 436 13.32 45.21 -10.45
N ARG A 437 12.80 45.75 -9.34
CA ARG A 437 13.67 46.38 -8.31
C ARG A 437 14.65 45.37 -7.73
N MET A 438 15.89 45.79 -7.54
CA MET A 438 17.01 44.97 -7.07
C MET A 438 17.35 43.78 -7.98
N ALA A 439 16.86 43.75 -9.23
CA ALA A 439 17.25 42.72 -10.18
C ALA A 439 18.76 42.81 -10.47
N LYS A 440 19.42 41.65 -10.52
CA LYS A 440 20.87 41.53 -10.74
C LYS A 440 21.14 41.32 -12.23
N GLY A 441 22.24 41.89 -12.72
CA GLY A 441 22.70 41.69 -14.10
C GLY A 441 21.82 42.33 -15.19
N LEU A 442 20.78 43.08 -14.81
CA LEU A 442 19.91 43.77 -15.76
C LEU A 442 20.60 45.02 -16.31
N THR A 443 20.68 45.10 -17.64
CA THR A 443 21.35 46.19 -18.38
C THR A 443 20.35 47.08 -19.12
N VAL A 444 20.79 48.29 -19.48
CA VAL A 444 20.01 49.22 -20.32
C VAL A 444 19.75 48.65 -21.72
N GLU A 445 20.66 47.84 -22.25
CA GLU A 445 20.52 47.20 -23.56
C GLU A 445 19.40 46.16 -23.56
N GLN A 446 19.33 45.31 -22.52
CA GLN A 446 18.23 44.36 -22.34
C GLN A 446 16.88 45.09 -22.22
N LEU A 447 16.83 46.22 -21.50
CA LEU A 447 15.62 47.04 -21.38
C LEU A 447 15.20 47.73 -22.68
N ARG A 448 16.15 48.10 -23.54
CA ARG A 448 15.86 48.66 -24.88
C ARG A 448 15.39 47.60 -25.86
N ALA A 449 15.92 46.38 -25.73
CA ALA A 449 15.50 45.25 -26.54
C ALA A 449 14.09 44.77 -26.18
N ALA A 450 13.64 45.00 -24.95
CA ALA A 450 12.28 44.70 -24.52
C ALA A 450 11.22 45.44 -25.36
N GLY A 451 10.09 44.77 -25.62
CA GLY A 451 9.02 45.30 -26.45
C GLY A 451 8.17 46.36 -25.74
N SER A 452 7.92 46.19 -24.44
CA SER A 452 7.21 47.17 -23.61
C SER A 452 7.80 47.21 -22.21
N ILE A 453 7.91 48.42 -21.65
CA ILE A 453 8.33 48.67 -20.26
C ILE A 453 7.39 49.67 -19.56
N GLU A 454 6.14 49.76 -20.01
CA GLU A 454 5.18 50.71 -19.44
C GLU A 454 4.91 50.38 -17.97
N LYS A 455 4.96 51.37 -17.07
CA LYS A 455 4.70 51.19 -15.62
C LYS A 455 5.63 50.16 -14.92
N THR A 456 6.68 49.69 -15.57
CA THR A 456 7.69 48.81 -14.98
C THR A 456 8.36 49.53 -13.81
N ARG A 457 8.55 48.84 -12.68
CA ARG A 457 9.25 49.36 -11.50
C ARG A 457 10.70 48.91 -11.60
N LEU A 458 11.61 49.88 -11.62
CA LEU A 458 13.05 49.70 -11.77
C LEU A 458 13.74 50.42 -10.61
N ASP A 459 14.98 50.07 -10.33
CA ASP A 459 15.79 50.85 -9.39
C ASP A 459 16.07 52.25 -9.94
N PRO A 460 16.15 53.28 -9.07
CA PRO A 460 16.30 54.67 -9.51
C PRO A 460 17.50 54.91 -10.43
N SER A 461 18.66 54.31 -10.12
CA SER A 461 19.89 54.45 -10.91
C SER A 461 19.72 53.93 -12.35
N LEU A 462 19.18 52.72 -12.49
CA LEU A 462 18.96 52.10 -13.80
C LEU A 462 17.89 52.84 -14.62
N ARG A 463 16.86 53.39 -13.95
CA ARG A 463 15.84 54.22 -14.59
C ARG A 463 16.45 55.49 -15.19
N GLU A 464 17.31 56.18 -14.42
CA GLU A 464 18.00 57.38 -14.90
C GLU A 464 18.96 57.08 -16.06
N GLU A 465 19.70 55.98 -15.97
CA GLU A 465 20.57 55.51 -17.07
C GLU A 465 19.77 55.20 -18.34
N TRP A 466 18.66 54.48 -18.23
CA TRP A 466 17.78 54.19 -19.37
C TRP A 466 17.20 55.47 -19.99
N GLN A 467 16.74 56.41 -19.16
CA GLN A 467 16.19 57.69 -19.65
C GLN A 467 17.25 58.52 -20.38
N ARG A 468 18.47 58.63 -19.83
CA ARG A 468 19.59 59.32 -20.50
C ARG A 468 19.91 58.67 -21.84
N SER A 469 20.04 57.34 -21.84
CA SER A 469 20.29 56.57 -23.06
C SER A 469 19.18 56.77 -24.10
N ALA A 470 17.91 56.79 -23.70
CA ALA A 470 16.79 57.04 -24.60
C ALA A 470 16.85 58.45 -25.24
N HIS A 471 17.20 59.48 -24.46
CA HIS A 471 17.35 60.85 -24.97
C HIS A 471 18.52 60.97 -25.96
N GLU A 472 19.66 60.32 -25.69
CA GLU A 472 20.82 60.27 -26.59
C GLU A 472 20.50 59.57 -27.93
N ALA A 473 19.68 58.52 -27.89
CA ALA A 473 19.23 57.84 -29.10
C ALA A 473 18.32 58.75 -29.95
N MET A 474 17.38 59.47 -29.33
CA MET A 474 16.50 60.41 -30.03
C MET A 474 17.26 61.58 -30.66
N THR A 475 18.27 62.13 -29.98
CA THR A 475 19.09 63.24 -30.50
C THR A 475 20.02 62.80 -31.64
N LYS A 476 20.54 61.56 -31.61
CA LYS A 476 21.28 60.99 -32.75
C LYS A 476 20.40 60.84 -34.00
N VAL A 477 19.15 60.38 -33.84
CA VAL A 477 18.21 60.23 -34.97
C VAL A 477 17.78 61.58 -35.57
N GLN A 478 17.77 62.66 -34.78
CA GLN A 478 17.47 64.02 -35.27
C GLN A 478 18.66 64.73 -35.94
N SER A 479 19.88 64.21 -35.77
CA SER A 479 21.12 64.80 -36.32
C SER A 479 21.69 64.04 -37.52
N THR A 480 21.08 62.91 -37.89
CA THR A 480 21.30 62.14 -39.13
C THR A 480 20.13 62.33 -40.07
#